data_AF-A0A9W6PRB2-F1
#
_entry.id   AF-A0A9W6PRB2-F1
#
_cell.length_a   1.000
_cell.length_b   1.000
_cell.length_c   1.000
_cell.angle_alpha   90.00
_cell.angle_beta   90.00
_cell.angle_gamma   90.00
#
_symmetry.space_group_name_H-M   'P 1'
#
loop_
_entity.id
_entity.type
_entity.pdbx_description
1 polymer ?
#
loop_
_entity_poly.entity_id
_entity_poly.type
_entity_poly.pdbx_seq_one_letter_code
_entity_poly.pdbx_strand_id
1 'polypeptide(L)'
;MRWPWQRGARSTDCPRPCQLPSAEPDVPFVASFTALWRPVARHRVNLPEQVRSDLRSAASAVTAELPPDDLLGAEDTLNAALGVPGSRRAPHYRLLSVKFSLRLSPSSQEVLAARRADVARIRRLEFLKTALYERPDLLVLDHLERTSELPEEEVLAELQRLSRSIKSCGAWWQPLLEVWESLGAGFGDVEIRHKAMEALLQLSAEALRAATAPPGRASPDGRVG
;
A
#
# COMPACT_ATOMS: atom_id res chain seq x y z
N MET A 1 25.55 -34.89 46.57
CA MET A 1 24.59 -34.10 45.76
C MET A 1 25.37 -33.22 44.79
N ARG A 2 25.01 -33.13 43.50
CA ARG A 2 25.69 -32.24 42.54
C ARG A 2 25.04 -30.85 42.59
N TRP A 3 25.84 -29.82 42.77
CA TRP A 3 25.37 -28.43 42.82
C TRP A 3 24.86 -27.96 41.44
N PRO A 4 23.95 -26.95 41.35
CA PRO A 4 23.41 -26.46 40.09
C PRO A 4 24.46 -26.03 39.06
N TRP A 5 25.63 -25.55 39.49
CA TRP A 5 26.75 -25.20 38.62
C TRP A 5 27.59 -26.39 38.12
N GLN A 6 27.49 -27.55 38.77
CA GLN A 6 28.17 -28.81 38.37
C GLN A 6 27.38 -29.62 37.32
N ARG A 7 26.21 -29.13 36.89
CA ARG A 7 25.41 -29.75 35.84
C ARG A 7 25.87 -29.23 34.49
N GLY A 8 26.28 -30.16 33.62
CA GLY A 8 26.74 -29.85 32.26
C GLY A 8 25.70 -29.06 31.48
N ALA A 9 26.15 -28.11 30.67
CA ALA A 9 25.31 -27.45 29.69
C ALA A 9 24.82 -28.49 28.68
N ARG A 10 23.60 -28.31 28.20
CA ARG A 10 22.99 -29.10 27.14
C ARG A 10 22.74 -28.18 25.95
N SER A 11 22.96 -28.72 24.75
CA SER A 11 22.54 -28.08 23.51
C SER A 11 21.25 -28.72 23.04
N THR A 12 20.34 -27.90 22.54
CA THR A 12 19.15 -28.36 21.84
C THR A 12 18.96 -27.54 20.58
N ASP A 13 18.86 -28.24 19.47
CA ASP A 13 18.53 -27.66 18.18
C ASP A 13 17.04 -27.83 17.88
N CYS A 14 16.55 -26.98 16.98
CA CYS A 14 15.25 -27.13 16.37
C CYS A 14 15.35 -28.20 15.26
N PRO A 15 14.79 -29.41 15.45
CA PRO A 15 15.01 -30.52 14.52
C PRO A 15 14.34 -30.33 13.15
N ARG A 16 13.33 -29.46 13.08
CA ARG A 16 12.68 -29.03 11.84
C ARG A 16 12.44 -27.52 11.92
N PRO A 17 12.66 -26.77 10.82
CA PRO A 17 12.29 -25.37 10.78
C PRO A 17 10.83 -25.20 11.20
N CYS A 18 10.56 -24.23 12.06
CA CYS A 18 9.21 -23.92 12.51
C CYS A 18 8.74 -22.61 11.90
N GLN A 19 7.45 -22.55 11.59
CA GLN A 19 6.82 -21.31 11.15
C GLN A 19 6.56 -20.41 12.36
N LEU A 20 6.92 -19.14 12.23
CA LEU A 20 6.62 -18.08 13.18
C LEU A 20 5.76 -17.03 12.48
N PRO A 21 4.79 -16.42 13.18
CA PRO A 21 4.00 -15.32 12.61
C PRO A 21 4.90 -14.12 12.31
N SER A 22 4.50 -13.31 11.33
CA SER A 22 5.05 -11.99 11.08
C SER A 22 3.94 -10.93 11.26
N ALA A 23 4.30 -9.66 11.12
CA ALA A 23 3.31 -8.57 11.07
C ALA A 23 2.33 -8.71 9.89
N GLU A 24 2.66 -9.50 8.87
CA GLU A 24 1.77 -9.80 7.75
C GLU A 24 1.11 -11.19 7.89
N PRO A 25 -0.23 -11.26 7.95
CA PRO A 25 -0.95 -12.49 8.34
C PRO A 25 -0.76 -13.69 7.40
N ASP A 26 -0.23 -13.50 6.19
CA ASP A 26 -0.05 -14.55 5.17
C ASP A 26 1.42 -14.81 4.82
N VAL A 27 2.35 -14.17 5.53
CA VAL A 27 3.79 -14.22 5.22
C VAL A 27 4.56 -14.66 6.47
N PRO A 28 4.49 -15.95 6.85
CA PRO A 28 5.18 -16.43 8.04
C PRO A 28 6.69 -16.49 7.81
N PHE A 29 7.46 -16.27 8.88
CA PHE A 29 8.88 -16.58 8.91
C PHE A 29 9.10 -18.07 9.09
N VAL A 30 10.13 -18.60 8.45
CA VAL A 30 10.67 -19.94 8.68
C VAL A 30 11.90 -19.80 9.56
N ALA A 31 11.78 -20.25 10.81
CA ALA A 31 12.82 -20.10 11.82
C ALA A 31 13.52 -21.42 12.14
N SER A 32 14.84 -21.36 12.29
CA SER A 32 15.65 -22.40 12.93
C SER A 32 16.40 -21.80 14.12
N PHE A 33 16.73 -22.62 15.12
CA PHE A 33 17.48 -22.14 16.28
C PHE A 33 18.35 -23.22 16.92
N THR A 34 19.39 -22.75 17.59
CA THR A 34 20.24 -23.53 18.50
C THR A 34 20.23 -22.86 19.86
N ALA A 35 20.00 -23.65 20.91
CA ALA A 35 19.90 -23.16 22.28
C ALA A 35 20.84 -23.93 23.23
N LEU A 36 21.60 -23.18 24.03
CA LEU A 36 22.41 -23.71 25.13
C LEU A 36 21.71 -23.42 26.46
N TRP A 37 21.53 -24.46 27.28
CA TRP A 37 20.83 -24.35 28.56
C TRP A 37 21.34 -25.33 29.61
N ARG A 38 20.99 -25.09 30.88
CA ARG A 38 21.38 -25.93 32.02
C ARG A 38 20.17 -26.30 32.88
N PRO A 39 19.97 -27.57 33.25
CA PRO A 39 18.86 -27.97 34.11
C PRO A 39 19.03 -27.47 35.56
N VAL A 40 17.94 -26.95 36.16
CA VAL A 40 17.93 -26.41 37.54
C VAL A 40 17.47 -27.48 38.56
N ALA A 41 16.56 -28.39 38.18
CA ALA A 41 16.05 -29.49 39.03
C ALA A 41 16.53 -30.89 38.58
N ARG A 42 16.31 -31.93 39.40
CA ARG A 42 16.60 -33.33 39.01
C ARG A 42 15.63 -33.78 37.92
N HIS A 43 16.19 -34.55 36.99
CA HIS A 43 15.60 -35.21 35.82
C HIS A 43 14.07 -35.07 35.64
N ARG A 44 13.65 -34.22 34.69
CA ARG A 44 12.35 -34.35 34.02
C ARG A 44 12.58 -34.99 32.66
N VAL A 45 11.71 -35.92 32.28
CA VAL A 45 11.88 -36.77 31.09
C VAL A 45 11.83 -35.95 29.78
N ASN A 46 11.17 -34.78 29.75
CA ASN A 46 10.94 -34.02 28.51
C ASN A 46 11.46 -32.58 28.52
N LEU A 47 12.50 -32.30 29.33
CA LEU A 47 13.05 -30.95 29.45
C LEU A 47 13.52 -30.31 28.12
N PRO A 48 14.15 -31.05 27.18
CA PRO A 48 14.50 -30.51 25.86
C PRO A 48 13.30 -30.01 25.05
N GLU A 49 12.17 -30.72 25.10
CA GLU A 49 10.95 -30.34 24.39
C GLU A 49 10.29 -29.11 25.01
N GLN A 50 10.30 -29.02 26.34
CA GLN A 50 9.84 -27.82 27.04
C GLN A 50 10.65 -26.59 26.62
N VAL A 51 11.99 -26.68 26.59
CA VAL A 51 12.85 -25.58 26.15
C VAL A 51 12.48 -25.14 24.74
N ARG A 52 12.28 -26.08 23.81
CA ARG A 52 11.88 -25.76 22.43
C ARG A 52 10.50 -25.09 22.36
N SER A 53 9.53 -25.59 23.12
CA SER A 53 8.18 -25.04 23.18
C SER A 53 8.18 -23.61 23.72
N ASP A 54 8.87 -23.38 24.85
CA ASP A 54 8.99 -22.07 25.47
C ASP A 54 9.67 -21.07 24.53
N LEU A 55 10.76 -21.48 23.86
CA LEU A 55 11.47 -20.65 22.88
C LEU A 55 10.62 -20.33 21.67
N ARG A 56 9.87 -21.30 21.12
CA ARG A 56 8.95 -21.06 19.99
C ARG A 56 7.85 -20.08 20.37
N SER A 57 7.28 -20.22 21.57
CA SER A 57 6.24 -19.32 22.07
C SER A 57 6.76 -17.88 22.22
N ALA A 58 7.95 -17.69 22.78
CA ALA A 58 8.55 -16.34 22.83
C ALA A 58 8.87 -15.80 21.44
N ALA A 59 9.48 -16.62 20.59
CA ALA A 59 9.84 -16.19 19.25
C ALA A 59 8.59 -15.76 18.47
N SER A 60 7.47 -16.49 18.61
CA SER A 60 6.20 -16.12 17.99
C SER A 60 5.66 -14.79 18.49
N ALA A 61 5.78 -14.50 19.79
CA ALA A 61 5.34 -13.23 20.36
C ALA A 61 6.18 -12.06 19.83
N VAL A 62 7.49 -12.24 19.69
CA VAL A 62 8.40 -11.21 19.16
C VAL A 62 8.19 -11.00 17.67
N THR A 63 8.14 -12.08 16.87
CA THR A 63 8.07 -11.96 15.41
C THR A 63 6.72 -11.50 14.90
N ALA A 64 5.63 -11.67 15.66
CA ALA A 64 4.29 -11.23 15.26
C ALA A 64 4.20 -9.72 14.97
N GLU A 65 5.10 -8.91 15.53
CA GLU A 65 5.15 -7.46 15.30
C GLU A 65 6.19 -7.05 14.26
N LEU A 66 7.00 -8.00 13.76
CA LEU A 66 8.12 -7.70 12.87
C LEU A 66 7.70 -7.77 11.40
N PRO A 67 8.03 -6.73 10.61
CA PRO A 67 7.74 -6.74 9.19
C PRO A 67 8.60 -7.79 8.48
N PRO A 68 8.02 -8.61 7.60
CA PRO A 68 8.78 -9.60 6.84
C PRO A 68 9.64 -8.97 5.73
N ASP A 69 9.43 -7.68 5.46
CA ASP A 69 10.20 -6.91 4.48
C ASP A 69 11.68 -6.73 4.83
N ASP A 70 12.00 -6.65 6.13
CA ASP A 70 13.35 -6.52 6.66
C ASP A 70 13.74 -7.77 7.44
N LEU A 71 14.14 -8.81 6.71
CA LEU A 71 14.50 -10.10 7.30
C LEU A 71 15.73 -10.01 8.23
N LEU A 72 16.71 -9.18 7.88
CA LEU A 72 17.93 -9.01 8.68
C LEU A 72 17.61 -8.27 9.99
N GLY A 73 16.88 -7.16 9.91
CA GLY A 73 16.42 -6.44 11.09
C GLY A 73 15.52 -7.30 11.99
N ALA A 74 14.68 -8.15 11.39
CA ALA A 74 13.84 -9.08 12.14
C ALA A 74 14.67 -10.16 12.87
N GLU A 75 15.69 -10.73 12.22
CA GLU A 75 16.59 -11.71 12.83
C GLU A 75 17.42 -11.08 13.97
N ASP A 76 17.96 -9.88 13.75
CA ASP A 76 18.72 -9.15 14.76
C ASP A 76 17.85 -8.78 15.97
N THR A 77 16.63 -8.31 15.73
CA THR A 77 15.67 -7.98 16.81
C THR A 77 15.29 -9.22 17.61
N LEU A 78 15.02 -10.34 16.95
CA LEU A 78 14.71 -11.61 17.60
C LEU A 78 15.89 -12.11 18.46
N ASN A 79 17.11 -12.06 17.93
CA ASN A 79 18.32 -12.46 18.63
C ASN A 79 18.68 -11.49 19.77
N ALA A 80 18.44 -10.19 19.63
CA ALA A 80 18.62 -9.23 20.71
C ALA A 80 17.62 -9.47 21.84
N ALA A 81 16.36 -9.76 21.52
CA ALA A 81 15.31 -10.02 22.50
C ALA A 81 15.53 -11.35 23.26
N LEU A 82 15.92 -12.43 22.56
CA LEU A 82 15.95 -13.79 23.11
C LEU A 82 17.35 -14.38 23.33
N GLY A 83 18.40 -13.78 22.74
CA GLY A 83 19.77 -14.26 22.81
C GLY A 83 20.50 -13.87 24.10
N VAL A 84 19.98 -12.92 24.89
CA VAL A 84 20.62 -12.45 26.11
C VAL A 84 20.46 -13.47 27.26
N PRO A 85 21.57 -13.90 27.90
CA PRO A 85 21.51 -14.85 29.01
C PRO A 85 20.70 -14.31 30.20
N GLY A 86 19.71 -15.07 30.67
CA GLY A 86 18.98 -14.74 31.89
C GLY A 86 17.83 -13.74 31.77
N SER A 87 17.50 -13.26 30.55
CA SER A 87 16.30 -12.45 30.31
C SER A 87 15.00 -13.21 30.63
N ARG A 88 15.06 -14.55 30.61
CA ARG A 88 13.90 -15.43 30.84
C ARG A 88 14.10 -16.36 32.02
N ARG A 89 13.27 -16.19 33.06
CA ARG A 89 13.23 -17.06 34.23
C ARG A 89 12.39 -18.29 33.93
N ALA A 90 13.03 -19.37 33.50
CA ALA A 90 12.39 -20.68 33.47
C ALA A 90 12.61 -21.42 34.81
N PRO A 91 11.57 -22.01 35.41
CA PRO A 91 11.68 -22.65 36.73
C PRO A 91 12.49 -23.95 36.70
N HIS A 92 12.67 -24.56 35.51
CA HIS A 92 13.24 -25.90 35.38
C HIS A 92 14.60 -25.93 34.68
N TYR A 93 14.95 -24.87 33.96
CA TYR A 93 16.23 -24.74 33.27
C TYR A 93 16.69 -23.27 33.27
N ARG A 94 17.99 -23.07 33.11
CA ARG A 94 18.60 -21.76 32.90
C ARG A 94 19.08 -21.70 31.45
N LEU A 95 18.54 -20.75 30.68
CA LEU A 95 19.00 -20.46 29.33
C LEU A 95 20.36 -19.74 29.41
N LEU A 96 21.33 -20.23 28.65
CA LEU A 96 22.69 -19.67 28.60
C LEU A 96 22.86 -18.82 27.35
N SER A 97 22.40 -19.30 26.19
CA SER A 97 22.36 -18.52 24.95
C SER A 97 21.39 -19.18 23.98
N VAL A 98 20.86 -18.38 23.04
CA VAL A 98 20.09 -18.85 21.90
C VAL A 98 20.47 -18.04 20.68
N LYS A 99 20.53 -18.71 19.54
CA LYS A 99 20.65 -18.06 18.24
C LYS A 99 19.54 -18.56 17.34
N PHE A 100 18.75 -17.63 16.81
CA PHE A 100 17.75 -17.84 15.78
C PHE A 100 18.31 -17.45 14.41
N SER A 101 17.84 -18.14 13.37
CA SER A 101 17.99 -17.72 11.98
C SER A 101 16.62 -17.73 11.31
N LEU A 102 16.30 -16.65 10.61
CA LEU A 102 15.03 -16.45 9.92
C LEU A 102 15.21 -16.58 8.41
N ARG A 103 14.21 -17.15 7.74
CA ARG A 103 14.10 -17.22 6.28
C ARG A 103 12.65 -17.01 5.89
N LEU A 104 12.40 -16.63 4.65
CA LEU A 104 11.07 -16.69 4.06
C LEU A 104 11.00 -17.89 3.11
N SER A 105 9.83 -18.53 3.02
CA SER A 105 9.62 -19.52 1.97
C SER A 105 9.55 -18.81 0.61
N PRO A 106 9.86 -19.51 -0.51
CA PRO A 106 9.72 -18.94 -1.85
C PRO A 106 8.31 -18.38 -2.11
N SER A 107 7.27 -19.09 -1.68
CA SER A 107 5.88 -18.64 -1.76
C SER A 107 5.63 -17.34 -1.00
N SER A 108 6.19 -17.19 0.21
CA SER A 108 6.05 -15.97 1.02
C SER A 108 6.77 -14.79 0.37
N GLN A 109 7.91 -15.02 -0.29
CA GLN A 109 8.63 -13.99 -1.04
C GLN A 109 7.83 -13.51 -2.25
N GLU A 110 7.19 -14.43 -2.99
CA GLU A 110 6.30 -14.09 -4.11
C GLU A 110 5.10 -13.26 -3.65
N VAL A 111 4.45 -13.64 -2.54
CA VAL A 111 3.34 -12.90 -1.96
C VAL A 111 3.76 -11.47 -1.57
N LEU A 112 4.92 -11.31 -0.93
CA LEU A 112 5.45 -9.98 -0.60
C LEU A 112 5.76 -9.16 -1.85
N ALA A 113 6.38 -9.78 -2.86
CA ALA A 113 6.70 -9.08 -4.11
C ALA A 113 5.43 -8.59 -4.81
N ALA A 114 4.39 -9.42 -4.87
CA ALA A 114 3.09 -9.05 -5.43
C ALA A 114 2.44 -7.91 -4.63
N ARG A 115 2.39 -8.00 -3.30
CA ARG A 115 1.85 -6.94 -2.44
C ARG A 115 2.59 -5.62 -2.61
N ARG A 116 3.93 -5.65 -2.68
CA ARG A 116 4.74 -4.45 -2.94
C ARG A 116 4.41 -3.83 -4.30
N ALA A 117 4.26 -4.65 -5.34
CA ALA A 117 3.85 -4.19 -6.65
C ALA A 117 2.46 -3.55 -6.64
N ASP A 118 1.51 -4.15 -5.92
CA ASP A 118 0.14 -3.64 -5.78
C ASP A 118 0.09 -2.32 -5.00
N VAL A 119 0.79 -2.23 -3.87
CA VAL A 119 0.87 -0.99 -3.08
C VAL A 119 1.55 0.11 -3.89
N ALA A 120 2.64 -0.19 -4.60
CA ALA A 120 3.30 0.77 -5.47
C ALA A 120 2.36 1.23 -6.61
N ARG A 121 1.61 0.30 -7.20
CA ARG A 121 0.60 0.60 -8.23
C ARG A 121 -0.51 1.49 -7.68
N ILE A 122 -1.05 1.20 -6.51
CA ILE A 122 -2.11 2.01 -5.88
C ILE A 122 -1.57 3.41 -5.58
N ARG A 123 -0.40 3.53 -4.93
CA ARG A 123 0.23 4.84 -4.66
C ARG A 123 0.46 5.64 -5.95
N ARG A 124 0.88 4.97 -7.03
CA ARG A 124 1.01 5.60 -8.35
C ARG A 124 -0.33 6.05 -8.89
N LEU A 125 -1.39 5.24 -8.78
CA LEU A 125 -2.73 5.62 -9.23
C LEU A 125 -3.32 6.77 -8.41
N GLU A 126 -3.09 6.80 -7.10
CA GLU A 126 -3.48 7.92 -6.23
C GLU A 126 -2.71 9.19 -6.56
N PHE A 127 -1.39 9.06 -6.78
CA PHE A 127 -0.57 10.15 -7.27
C PHE A 127 -1.08 10.66 -8.62
N LEU A 128 -1.29 9.77 -9.59
CA LEU A 128 -1.82 10.14 -10.90
C LEU A 128 -3.18 10.79 -10.77
N LYS A 129 -4.10 10.25 -9.99
CA LYS A 129 -5.41 10.89 -9.75
C LYS A 129 -5.23 12.32 -9.27
N THR A 130 -4.41 12.53 -8.25
CA THR A 130 -4.18 13.86 -7.65
C THR A 130 -3.48 14.78 -8.64
N ALA A 131 -2.42 14.30 -9.28
CA ALA A 131 -1.59 15.05 -10.21
C ALA A 131 -2.27 15.31 -11.56
N LEU A 132 -3.21 14.47 -11.97
CA LEU A 132 -4.01 14.62 -13.18
C LEU A 132 -4.96 15.80 -13.13
N TYR A 133 -5.53 16.06 -11.95
CA TYR A 133 -6.36 17.23 -11.72
C TYR A 133 -5.54 18.52 -11.83
N GLU A 134 -4.25 18.50 -11.46
CA GLU A 134 -3.39 19.68 -11.52
C GLU A 134 -2.63 19.83 -12.84
N ARG A 135 -2.16 18.72 -13.42
CA ARG A 135 -1.23 18.68 -14.57
C ARG A 135 -1.45 17.42 -15.41
N PRO A 136 -2.33 17.49 -16.43
CA PRO A 136 -2.63 16.33 -17.26
C PRO A 136 -1.47 15.92 -18.18
N ASP A 137 -0.42 16.73 -18.28
CA ASP A 137 0.83 16.46 -19.02
C ASP A 137 1.62 15.25 -18.44
N LEU A 138 1.38 14.91 -17.17
CA LEU A 138 2.03 13.79 -16.48
C LEU A 138 1.53 12.41 -16.97
N LEU A 139 0.39 12.33 -17.66
CA LEU A 139 -0.07 11.09 -18.31
C LEU A 139 0.87 10.61 -19.41
N VAL A 140 1.43 11.56 -20.15
CA VAL A 140 2.33 11.25 -21.27
C VAL A 140 3.61 10.61 -20.74
N LEU A 141 4.15 11.14 -19.64
CA LEU A 141 5.30 10.55 -18.95
C LEU A 141 4.98 9.17 -18.36
N ASP A 142 3.77 8.98 -17.81
CA ASP A 142 3.31 7.68 -17.29
C ASP A 142 3.27 6.60 -18.38
N HIS A 143 2.78 6.97 -19.57
CA HIS A 143 2.71 6.07 -20.72
C HIS A 143 4.11 5.71 -21.24
N LEU A 144 4.99 6.70 -21.34
CA LEU A 144 6.38 6.50 -21.77
C LEU A 144 7.16 5.56 -20.84
N GLU A 145 6.99 5.68 -19.53
CA GLU A 145 7.64 4.78 -18.56
C GLU A 145 7.16 3.34 -18.65
N ARG A 146 5.89 3.12 -19.01
CA ARG A 146 5.30 1.77 -19.07
C ARG A 146 5.66 1.02 -20.33
N THR A 147 5.71 1.72 -21.45
CA THR A 147 5.85 1.07 -22.76
C THR A 147 7.29 1.09 -23.26
N SER A 148 8.18 1.90 -22.67
CA SER A 148 9.55 2.21 -23.16
C SER A 148 9.64 2.75 -24.59
N GLU A 149 8.55 2.68 -25.33
CA GLU A 149 8.38 3.17 -26.69
C GLU A 149 7.70 4.54 -26.66
N LEU A 150 8.20 5.46 -27.49
CA LEU A 150 7.53 6.73 -27.73
C LEU A 150 6.18 6.42 -28.40
N PRO A 151 5.05 6.89 -27.85
CA PRO A 151 3.76 6.72 -28.51
C PRO A 151 3.83 7.40 -29.88
N GLU A 152 3.18 6.80 -30.87
CA GLU A 152 3.03 7.38 -32.21
C GLU A 152 2.49 8.81 -32.11
N GLU A 153 2.93 9.69 -33.01
CA GLU A 153 2.66 11.14 -32.96
C GLU A 153 1.16 11.46 -32.93
N GLU A 154 0.34 10.59 -33.53
CA GLU A 154 -1.13 10.64 -33.51
C GLU A 154 -1.69 10.39 -32.10
N VAL A 155 -1.22 9.37 -31.39
CA VAL A 155 -1.63 9.04 -30.02
C VAL A 155 -1.19 10.14 -29.05
N LEU A 156 0.00 10.71 -29.26
CA LEU A 156 0.48 11.85 -28.47
C LEU A 156 -0.40 13.10 -28.69
N ALA A 157 -0.77 13.38 -29.94
CA ALA A 157 -1.66 14.50 -30.27
C ALA A 157 -3.07 14.32 -29.68
N GLU A 158 -3.60 13.09 -29.67
CA GLU A 158 -4.88 12.77 -29.04
C GLU A 158 -4.83 12.93 -27.52
N LEU A 159 -3.79 12.43 -26.86
CA LEU A 159 -3.59 12.61 -25.42
C LEU A 159 -3.44 14.08 -25.02
N GLN A 160 -2.74 14.88 -25.84
CA GLN A 160 -2.63 16.33 -25.64
C GLN A 160 -3.95 17.08 -25.90
N ARG A 161 -4.78 16.63 -26.86
CA ARG A 161 -6.12 17.19 -27.06
C ARG A 161 -7.03 16.85 -25.90
N LEU A 162 -6.99 15.60 -25.41
CA LEU A 162 -7.71 15.17 -24.21
C LEU A 162 -7.27 15.95 -22.97
N SER A 163 -5.96 16.14 -22.76
CA SER A 163 -5.42 16.90 -21.64
C SER A 163 -5.89 18.36 -21.65
N ARG A 164 -5.84 19.01 -22.82
CA ARG A 164 -6.35 20.38 -23.02
C ARG A 164 -7.86 20.45 -22.87
N SER A 165 -8.60 19.43 -23.32
CA SER A 165 -10.05 19.34 -23.16
C SER A 165 -10.45 19.14 -21.70
N ILE A 166 -9.71 18.35 -20.92
CA ILE A 166 -9.97 18.14 -19.49
C ILE A 166 -9.63 19.42 -18.70
N LYS A 167 -8.51 20.06 -19.02
CA LYS A 167 -8.12 21.35 -18.42
C LYS A 167 -9.08 22.47 -18.76
N SER A 168 -9.58 22.52 -20.00
CA SER A 168 -10.63 23.47 -20.37
C SER A 168 -11.92 23.13 -19.64
N CYS A 169 -12.36 21.86 -19.63
CA CYS A 169 -13.47 21.35 -18.83
C CYS A 169 -13.42 21.77 -17.36
N GLY A 170 -12.27 21.66 -16.70
CA GLY A 170 -12.11 22.16 -15.33
C GLY A 170 -12.37 23.66 -15.19
N ALA A 171 -11.86 24.47 -16.12
CA ALA A 171 -12.02 25.92 -16.10
C ALA A 171 -13.46 26.41 -16.38
N TRP A 172 -14.28 25.64 -17.11
CA TRP A 172 -15.66 26.04 -17.44
C TRP A 172 -16.74 25.28 -16.66
N TRP A 173 -16.53 24.01 -16.32
CA TRP A 173 -17.50 23.25 -15.53
C TRP A 173 -17.48 23.62 -14.06
N GLN A 174 -16.32 23.86 -13.45
CA GLN A 174 -16.27 24.14 -12.01
C GLN A 174 -17.06 25.41 -11.63
N PRO A 175 -16.88 26.57 -12.29
CA PRO A 175 -17.68 27.75 -11.96
C PRO A 175 -19.17 27.55 -12.23
N LEU A 176 -19.51 26.76 -13.25
CA LEU A 176 -20.88 26.46 -13.61
C LEU A 176 -21.55 25.54 -12.58
N LEU A 177 -20.83 24.55 -12.05
CA LEU A 177 -21.30 23.67 -10.98
C LEU A 177 -21.43 24.41 -9.64
N GLU A 178 -20.52 25.34 -9.33
CA GLU A 178 -20.62 26.20 -8.14
C GLU A 178 -21.83 27.16 -8.24
N VAL A 179 -22.08 27.72 -9.42
CA VAL A 179 -23.28 28.52 -9.70
C VAL A 179 -24.55 27.65 -9.62
N TRP A 180 -24.50 26.40 -10.11
CA TRP A 180 -25.61 25.44 -9.99
C TRP A 180 -25.95 25.10 -8.54
N GLU A 181 -24.94 24.86 -7.71
CA GLU A 181 -25.14 24.55 -6.30
C GLU A 181 -25.70 25.76 -5.53
N SER A 182 -25.19 26.96 -5.83
CA SER A 182 -25.66 28.22 -5.26
C SER A 182 -27.10 28.55 -5.64
N LEU A 183 -27.48 28.34 -6.91
CA LEU A 183 -28.87 28.50 -7.38
C LEU A 183 -29.78 27.43 -6.77
N GLY A 184 -29.32 26.19 -6.68
CA GLY A 184 -30.07 25.08 -6.10
C GLY A 184 -30.40 25.25 -4.63
N ALA A 185 -29.56 25.97 -3.87
CA ALA A 185 -29.78 26.29 -2.45
C ALA A 185 -30.92 27.31 -2.22
N GLY A 186 -31.28 28.11 -3.22
CA GLY A 186 -32.36 29.11 -3.14
C GLY A 186 -33.77 28.56 -3.35
N PHE A 187 -33.91 27.33 -3.85
CA PHE A 187 -35.20 26.70 -4.13
C PHE A 187 -35.47 25.56 -3.13
N GLY A 188 -36.49 25.73 -2.28
CA GLY A 188 -36.88 24.73 -1.28
C GLY A 188 -37.64 23.52 -1.85
N ASP A 189 -38.13 23.61 -3.09
CA ASP A 189 -38.85 22.55 -3.80
C ASP A 189 -37.99 21.97 -4.92
N VAL A 190 -37.81 20.64 -4.89
CA VAL A 190 -36.97 19.88 -5.82
C VAL A 190 -37.51 19.94 -7.25
N GLU A 191 -38.82 20.00 -7.45
CA GLU A 191 -39.41 20.08 -8.79
C GLU A 191 -39.21 21.47 -9.42
N ILE A 192 -39.38 22.53 -8.63
CA ILE A 192 -39.14 23.91 -9.08
C ILE A 192 -37.65 24.11 -9.38
N ARG A 193 -36.78 23.53 -8.55
CA ARG A 193 -35.34 23.49 -8.80
C ARG A 193 -35.00 22.81 -10.13
N HIS A 194 -35.62 21.68 -10.45
CA HIS A 194 -35.36 20.95 -11.71
C HIS A 194 -35.82 21.76 -12.93
N LYS A 195 -37.02 22.35 -12.89
CA LYS A 195 -37.57 23.17 -13.99
C LYS A 195 -36.77 24.45 -14.23
N ALA A 196 -36.37 25.14 -13.16
CA ALA A 196 -35.52 26.32 -13.28
C ALA A 196 -34.14 25.98 -13.89
N MET A 197 -33.61 24.81 -13.53
CA MET A 197 -32.33 24.32 -14.03
C MET A 197 -32.37 23.92 -15.50
N GLU A 198 -33.46 23.25 -15.94
CA GLU A 198 -33.69 22.96 -17.36
C GLU A 198 -33.80 24.23 -18.22
N ALA A 199 -34.50 25.25 -17.73
CA ALA A 199 -34.64 26.52 -18.44
C ALA A 199 -33.29 27.24 -18.61
N LEU A 200 -32.45 27.25 -17.57
CA LEU A 200 -31.10 27.84 -17.63
C LEU A 200 -30.17 27.07 -18.59
N LEU A 201 -30.27 25.74 -18.63
CA LEU A 201 -29.55 24.90 -19.59
C LEU A 201 -29.97 25.19 -21.03
N GLN A 202 -31.26 25.35 -21.30
CA GLN A 202 -31.76 25.71 -22.63
C GLN A 202 -31.29 27.10 -23.05
N LEU A 203 -31.43 28.11 -22.18
CA LEU A 203 -31.02 29.49 -22.47
C LEU A 203 -29.51 29.62 -22.69
N SER A 204 -28.70 28.91 -21.89
CA SER A 204 -27.24 28.90 -22.06
C SER A 204 -26.83 28.20 -23.36
N ALA A 205 -27.47 27.07 -23.72
CA ALA A 205 -27.23 26.38 -24.99
C ALA A 205 -27.62 27.24 -26.20
N GLU A 206 -28.73 27.98 -26.11
CA GLU A 206 -29.17 28.92 -27.15
C GLU A 206 -28.22 30.11 -27.28
N ALA A 207 -27.78 30.71 -26.18
CA ALA A 207 -26.79 31.78 -26.18
C ALA A 207 -25.44 31.32 -26.76
N LEU A 208 -25.01 30.09 -26.46
CA LEU A 208 -23.78 29.51 -26.99
C LEU A 208 -23.88 29.27 -28.50
N ARG A 209 -25.03 28.78 -28.97
CA ARG A 209 -25.33 28.64 -30.41
C ARG A 209 -25.37 29.98 -31.13
N ALA A 210 -25.93 31.01 -30.51
CA ALA A 210 -25.96 32.35 -31.07
C ALA A 210 -24.56 32.99 -31.15
N ALA A 211 -23.72 32.79 -30.13
CA ALA A 211 -22.35 33.30 -30.09
C ALA A 211 -21.39 32.56 -31.05
N THR A 212 -21.68 31.30 -31.37
CA THR A 212 -20.89 30.48 -32.32
C THR A 212 -21.43 30.51 -33.75
N ALA A 213 -22.53 31.23 -34.01
CA ALA A 213 -23.04 31.43 -35.35
C ALA A 213 -22.06 32.30 -36.16
N PRO A 214 -21.64 31.88 -37.37
CA PRO A 214 -20.76 32.70 -38.21
C PRO A 214 -21.47 34.02 -38.57
N PRO A 215 -20.76 35.16 -38.58
CA PRO A 215 -21.38 36.44 -38.94
C PRO A 215 -21.97 36.34 -40.33
N GLY A 216 -23.29 36.55 -40.42
CA GLY A 216 -24.01 36.52 -41.69
C GLY A 216 -23.35 37.50 -42.66
N ARG A 217 -22.88 36.99 -43.80
CA ARG A 217 -22.40 37.83 -44.90
C ARG A 217 -23.53 38.80 -45.25
N ALA A 218 -23.29 40.10 -45.03
CA ALA A 218 -24.16 41.13 -45.57
C ALA A 218 -24.25 40.91 -47.09
N SER A 219 -25.45 40.61 -47.58
CA SER A 219 -25.72 40.49 -49.00
C SER A 219 -25.52 41.86 -49.63
N PRO A 220 -24.58 42.03 -50.58
CA PRO A 220 -24.45 43.28 -51.30
C PRO A 220 -25.53 43.27 -52.39
N ASP A 221 -26.73 43.73 -52.07
CA ASP A 221 -27.68 44.10 -53.11
C ASP A 221 -28.34 45.45 -52.78
N GLY A 222 -28.03 46.38 -53.66
CA GLY A 222 -28.47 47.76 -53.65
C GLY A 222 -27.93 48.43 -54.92
N ARG A 223 -28.32 47.90 -56.08
CA ARG A 223 -28.11 48.54 -57.38
C ARG A 223 -28.88 49.86 -57.48
N VAL A 224 -28.40 50.67 -58.42
CA VAL A 224 -29.11 51.56 -59.37
C VAL A 224 -28.82 53.05 -59.15
N GLY A 225 -28.28 53.66 -60.21
CA GLY A 225 -28.07 55.09 -60.39
C GLY A 225 -27.01 55.35 -61.46
#